data_AF-A0A164I735-F1
#
_entry.id   AF-A0A164I735-F1
#
_cell.length_a   1.000
_cell.length_b   1.000
_cell.length_c   1.000
_cell.angle_alpha   90.00
_cell.angle_beta   90.00
_cell.angle_gamma   90.00
#
_symmetry.space_group_name_H-M   'P 1'
#
loop_
_entity.id
_entity.type
_entity.pdbx_description
1 polymer ?
#
loop_
_entity_poly.entity_id
_entity_poly.type
_entity_poly.pdbx_seq_one_letter_code
_entity_poly.pdbx_strand_id
1 'polypeptide(L)'
;APYRPDYLNDLHGWSVRQYAMTQNMVGGFYTSAIGFGWNTELLKKKKLPEPKCWSDVIKPIYKGEVEISHPASSGTAYTILAGLVQMMGEDAAFEYMKALHKNVTQYTRSGTAQAPNVAKGEVAVGISFIFGFDGWRHNKYPVATVAPCEGTSCEIG
;
A
#
# COMPACT_ATOMS: atom_id res chain seq x y z
N ALA A 1 -17.70 -19.09 26.89
CA ALA A 1 -16.73 -19.30 25.79
C ALA A 1 -16.82 -18.09 24.85
N PRO A 2 -15.74 -17.74 24.13
CA PRO A 2 -15.80 -16.73 23.06
C PRO A 2 -16.88 -17.11 22.04
N TYR A 3 -17.56 -16.10 21.47
CA TYR A 3 -18.56 -16.32 20.44
C TYR A 3 -17.93 -17.02 19.22
N ARG A 4 -18.54 -18.11 18.77
CA ARG A 4 -18.17 -18.84 17.57
C ARG A 4 -19.32 -18.80 16.57
N PRO A 5 -19.16 -18.17 15.40
CA PRO A 5 -20.24 -18.09 14.43
C PRO A 5 -20.49 -19.48 13.81
N ASP A 6 -21.77 -19.85 13.67
CA ASP A 6 -22.18 -21.12 13.06
C ASP A 6 -21.82 -21.18 11.56
N TYR A 7 -21.72 -20.01 10.92
CA TYR A 7 -21.33 -19.83 9.52
C TYR A 7 -19.81 -19.75 9.30
N LEU A 8 -18.98 -20.15 10.27
CA LEU A 8 -17.51 -20.03 10.17
C LEU A 8 -16.95 -20.74 8.92
N ASN A 9 -17.54 -21.86 8.51
CA ASN A 9 -17.11 -22.62 7.34
C ASN A 9 -17.54 -21.99 6.01
N ASP A 10 -18.44 -21.00 6.05
CA ASP A 10 -18.87 -20.25 4.87
C ASP A 10 -17.93 -19.06 4.58
N LEU A 11 -17.07 -18.70 5.53
CA LEU A 11 -16.13 -17.59 5.39
C LEU A 11 -14.90 -17.97 4.56
N HIS A 12 -14.29 -16.96 3.95
CA HIS A 12 -13.03 -17.15 3.24
C HIS A 12 -11.94 -17.70 4.18
N GLY A 13 -11.09 -18.58 3.66
CA GLY A 13 -10.05 -19.24 4.45
C GLY A 13 -9.06 -18.28 5.13
N TRP A 14 -8.83 -17.09 4.58
CA TRP A 14 -8.00 -16.06 5.25
C TRP A 14 -8.67 -15.51 6.52
N SER A 15 -10.00 -15.35 6.52
CA SER A 15 -10.76 -14.91 7.69
C SER A 15 -10.77 -15.98 8.78
N VAL A 16 -11.01 -17.24 8.38
CA VAL A 16 -11.00 -18.39 9.30
C VAL A 16 -9.62 -18.56 9.96
N ARG A 17 -8.53 -18.39 9.20
CA ARG A 17 -7.17 -18.44 9.73
C ARG A 17 -6.89 -17.33 10.75
N GLN A 18 -7.27 -16.08 10.45
CA GLN A 18 -7.12 -14.96 11.38
C GLN A 18 -7.87 -15.20 12.69
N TYR A 19 -9.10 -15.72 12.58
CA TYR A 19 -9.92 -16.07 13.73
C TYR A 19 -9.26 -17.15 14.59
N ALA A 20 -8.72 -18.20 13.98
CA ALA A 20 -7.98 -19.24 14.72
C ALA A 20 -6.68 -18.71 15.35
N MET A 21 -5.89 -17.91 14.62
CA MET A 21 -4.62 -17.34 15.10
C MET A 21 -4.80 -16.43 16.32
N THR A 22 -5.94 -15.74 16.39
CA THR A 22 -6.27 -14.85 17.50
C THR A 22 -7.04 -15.54 18.63
N GLN A 23 -7.02 -16.88 18.67
CA GLN A 23 -7.73 -17.67 19.68
C GLN A 23 -9.24 -17.35 19.72
N ASN A 24 -9.85 -17.22 18.55
CA ASN A 24 -11.27 -16.94 18.35
C ASN A 24 -11.72 -15.52 18.76
N MET A 25 -10.81 -14.54 18.72
CA MET A 25 -11.07 -13.15 19.17
C MET A 25 -11.28 -12.14 18.03
N VAL A 26 -10.69 -12.35 16.85
CA VAL A 26 -10.76 -11.42 15.72
C VAL A 26 -11.24 -12.12 14.45
N GLY A 27 -12.37 -11.69 13.89
CA GLY A 27 -12.84 -12.12 12.57
C GLY A 27 -12.42 -11.13 11.49
N GLY A 28 -12.01 -11.63 10.32
CA GLY A 28 -11.74 -10.79 9.14
C GLY A 28 -12.97 -10.63 8.25
N PHE A 29 -13.26 -9.40 7.87
CA PHE A 29 -14.37 -8.99 7.01
C PHE A 29 -13.92 -8.63 5.59
N TYR A 30 -12.71 -8.09 5.45
CA TYR A 30 -12.15 -7.76 4.14
C TYR A 30 -10.64 -8.01 4.08
N THR A 31 -10.12 -8.00 2.85
CA THR A 31 -8.68 -8.02 2.61
C THR A 31 -8.33 -7.02 1.51
N SER A 32 -7.21 -6.32 1.69
CA SER A 32 -6.76 -5.27 0.78
C SER A 32 -5.26 -5.42 0.54
N ALA A 33 -4.82 -5.30 -0.71
CA ALA A 33 -3.40 -5.35 -1.06
C ALA A 33 -2.79 -3.94 -1.15
N ILE A 34 -1.55 -3.81 -0.68
CA ILE A 34 -0.71 -2.64 -0.88
C ILE A 34 -0.21 -2.60 -2.32
N GLY A 35 -0.08 -1.40 -2.89
CA GLY A 35 0.61 -1.21 -4.13
C GLY A 35 0.88 0.25 -4.45
N PHE A 36 1.17 0.49 -5.72
CA PHE A 36 1.41 1.83 -6.26
C PHE A 36 0.16 2.33 -6.97
N GLY A 37 -0.17 3.59 -6.74
CA GLY A 37 -1.03 4.37 -7.63
C GLY A 37 -0.24 5.55 -8.18
N TRP A 38 -0.48 5.91 -9.43
CA TRP A 38 0.25 7.01 -10.05
C TRP A 38 -0.60 7.82 -11.02
N ASN A 39 -0.20 9.08 -11.21
CA ASN A 39 -0.84 9.99 -12.14
C ASN A 39 -0.18 9.86 -13.52
N THR A 40 -0.90 9.28 -14.47
CA THR A 40 -0.43 8.98 -15.83
C THR A 40 -0.01 10.22 -16.62
N GLU A 41 -0.73 11.33 -16.47
CA GLU A 41 -0.40 12.60 -17.14
C GLU A 41 0.85 13.25 -16.53
N LEU A 42 0.94 13.26 -15.20
CA LEU A 42 2.07 13.84 -14.49
C LEU A 42 3.36 13.05 -14.75
N LEU A 43 3.30 11.71 -14.74
CA LEU A 43 4.41 10.84 -15.12
C LEU A 43 4.90 11.14 -16.53
N LYS A 44 3.97 11.24 -17.50
CA LYS A 44 4.30 11.57 -18.89
C LYS A 44 4.95 12.96 -18.99
N LYS A 45 4.42 13.97 -18.29
CA LYS A 45 4.96 15.34 -18.26
C LYS A 45 6.38 15.37 -17.69
N LYS A 46 6.63 14.60 -16.62
CA LYS A 46 7.94 14.50 -15.95
C LYS A 46 8.88 13.48 -16.62
N LYS A 47 8.43 12.77 -17.65
CA LYS A 47 9.16 11.70 -18.35
C LYS A 47 9.64 10.59 -17.42
N LEU A 48 8.83 10.28 -16.42
CA LEU A 48 9.08 9.21 -15.47
C LEU A 48 8.53 7.88 -16.02
N PRO A 49 9.17 6.74 -15.75
CA PRO A 49 8.62 5.44 -16.09
C PRO A 49 7.51 5.04 -15.11
N GLU A 50 6.60 4.16 -15.54
CA GLU A 50 5.61 3.58 -14.64
C GLU A 50 6.30 2.63 -13.64
N PRO A 51 6.07 2.78 -12.34
CA PRO A 51 6.65 1.87 -11.34
C PRO A 51 5.96 0.50 -11.44
N LYS A 52 6.74 -0.58 -11.46
CA LYS A 52 6.23 -1.96 -11.50
C LYS A 52 6.64 -2.77 -10.28
N CYS A 53 7.74 -2.39 -9.66
CA CYS A 53 8.44 -3.14 -8.63
C CYS A 53 8.84 -2.20 -7.48
N TRP A 54 9.02 -2.73 -6.27
CA TRP A 54 9.55 -1.95 -5.13
C TRP A 54 10.92 -1.35 -5.45
N SER A 55 11.75 -2.11 -6.14
CA SER A 55 13.04 -1.63 -6.66
C SER A 55 12.96 -0.43 -7.62
N ASP A 56 11.79 -0.16 -8.24
CA ASP A 56 11.64 1.00 -9.12
C ASP A 56 11.50 2.30 -8.34
N VAL A 57 10.63 2.34 -7.33
CA VAL A 57 10.25 3.58 -6.63
C VAL A 57 11.37 4.15 -5.75
N ILE A 58 12.44 3.39 -5.50
CA ILE A 58 13.66 3.85 -4.81
C ILE A 58 14.73 4.39 -5.77
N LYS A 59 14.53 4.33 -7.09
CA LYS A 59 15.47 4.87 -8.06
C LYS A 59 15.52 6.41 -7.95
N PRO A 60 16.69 7.05 -8.06
CA PRO A 60 16.82 8.51 -7.92
C PRO A 60 15.99 9.33 -8.91
N ILE A 61 15.53 8.73 -10.01
CA ILE A 61 14.64 9.36 -10.99
C ILE A 61 13.31 9.81 -10.37
N TYR A 62 12.85 9.16 -9.29
CA TYR A 62 11.63 9.53 -8.56
C TYR A 62 11.87 10.50 -7.40
N LYS A 63 13.01 11.19 -7.36
CA LYS A 63 13.33 12.11 -6.26
C LYS A 63 12.28 13.22 -6.12
N GLY A 64 11.57 13.24 -4.99
CA GLY A 64 10.51 14.22 -4.74
C GLY A 64 9.25 13.95 -5.56
N GLU A 65 8.97 12.69 -5.90
CA GLU A 65 7.83 12.28 -6.72
C GLU A 65 6.99 11.17 -6.08
N VAL A 66 7.37 10.71 -4.88
CA VAL A 66 6.71 9.62 -4.16
C VAL A 66 6.06 10.14 -2.88
N GLU A 67 4.86 9.68 -2.57
CA GLU A 67 4.19 9.94 -1.29
C GLU A 67 3.80 8.63 -0.59
N ILE A 68 3.99 8.59 0.73
CA ILE A 68 3.65 7.47 1.60
C ILE A 68 3.25 8.02 2.98
N SER A 69 2.40 7.31 3.73
CA SER A 69 2.05 7.74 5.08
C SER A 69 3.13 7.40 6.11
N HIS A 70 3.06 8.03 7.30
CA HIS A 70 4.03 7.81 8.37
C HIS A 70 3.68 6.55 9.20
N PRO A 71 4.58 5.56 9.35
CA PRO A 71 4.29 4.31 10.09
C PRO A 71 3.84 4.53 11.54
N ALA A 72 4.37 5.55 12.23
CA ALA A 72 3.97 5.85 13.61
C ALA A 72 2.53 6.41 13.78
N SER A 73 1.83 6.78 12.69
CA SER A 73 0.46 7.31 12.77
C SER A 73 -0.54 6.66 11.81
N SER A 74 -0.08 5.81 10.88
CA SER A 74 -0.91 5.19 9.85
C SER A 74 -0.77 3.67 9.84
N GLY A 75 -1.89 2.96 10.02
CA GLY A 75 -1.96 1.51 9.87
C GLY A 75 -1.56 1.02 8.47
N THR A 76 -1.85 1.79 7.42
CA THR A 76 -1.39 1.52 6.05
C THR A 76 0.13 1.51 5.96
N ALA A 77 0.81 2.52 6.51
CA ALA A 77 2.27 2.56 6.50
C ALA A 77 2.90 1.48 7.38
N TYR A 78 2.26 1.13 8.50
CA TYR A 78 2.67 -0.04 9.28
C TYR A 78 2.54 -1.34 8.47
N THR A 79 1.43 -1.52 7.74
CA THR A 79 1.21 -2.68 6.86
C THR A 79 2.24 -2.75 5.72
N ILE A 80 2.63 -1.60 5.17
CA ILE A 80 3.73 -1.51 4.19
C ILE A 80 5.05 -1.95 4.85
N LEU A 81 5.42 -1.36 5.99
CA LEU A 81 6.67 -1.69 6.69
C LEU A 81 6.74 -3.16 7.09
N ALA A 82 5.71 -3.69 7.75
CA ALA A 82 5.65 -5.10 8.14
C ALA A 82 5.68 -6.03 6.93
N GLY A 83 5.08 -5.62 5.81
CA GLY A 83 5.15 -6.32 4.53
C GLY A 83 6.57 -6.40 3.98
N LEU A 84 7.26 -5.26 3.92
CA LEU A 84 8.65 -5.19 3.48
C LEU A 84 9.53 -6.08 4.36
N VAL A 85 9.40 -5.99 5.69
CA VAL A 85 10.15 -6.84 6.64
C VAL A 85 9.90 -8.33 6.39
N GLN A 86 8.64 -8.75 6.15
CA GLN A 86 8.31 -10.13 5.84
C GLN A 86 8.92 -10.60 4.50
N MET A 87 9.03 -9.72 3.52
CA MET A 87 9.54 -10.06 2.18
C MET A 87 11.07 -10.10 2.11
N MET A 88 11.76 -9.14 2.72
CA MET A 88 13.22 -8.98 2.57
C MET A 88 14.03 -9.12 3.86
N GLY A 89 13.38 -9.29 5.02
CA GLY A 89 14.02 -9.24 6.33
C GLY A 89 14.12 -7.82 6.89
N GLU A 90 14.34 -7.70 8.20
CA GLU A 90 14.27 -6.42 8.92
C GLU A 90 15.33 -5.41 8.44
N ASP A 91 16.61 -5.76 8.49
CA ASP A 91 17.70 -4.86 8.12
C ASP A 91 17.56 -4.36 6.67
N ALA A 92 17.27 -5.27 5.74
CA ALA A 92 17.07 -4.94 4.33
C ALA A 92 15.85 -4.04 4.11
N ALA A 93 14.76 -4.26 4.86
CA ALA A 93 13.57 -3.42 4.79
C ALA A 93 13.85 -2.00 5.29
N PHE A 94 14.63 -1.84 6.37
CA PHE A 94 15.01 -0.52 6.84
C PHE A 94 15.99 0.19 5.90
N GLU A 95 16.93 -0.52 5.26
CA GLU A 95 17.77 0.04 4.20
C GLU A 95 16.94 0.47 2.98
N TYR A 96 15.96 -0.34 2.59
CA TYR A 96 15.00 0.01 1.56
C TYR A 96 14.23 1.29 1.92
N MET A 97 13.74 1.41 3.17
CA MET A 97 13.02 2.60 3.63
C MET A 97 13.91 3.86 3.63
N LYS A 98 15.20 3.73 3.95
CA LYS A 98 16.19 4.83 3.82
C LYS A 98 16.39 5.23 2.36
N ALA A 99 16.40 4.27 1.43
CA ALA A 99 16.49 4.56 0.00
C ALA A 99 15.20 5.25 -0.50
N LEU A 100 14.03 4.73 -0.12
CA LEU A 100 12.72 5.29 -0.45
C LEU A 100 12.58 6.71 0.08
N HIS A 101 13.02 6.98 1.32
CA HIS A 101 12.94 8.30 1.95
C HIS A 101 13.51 9.42 1.08
N LYS A 102 14.59 9.15 0.32
CA LYS A 102 15.22 10.13 -0.59
C LYS A 102 14.29 10.59 -1.71
N ASN A 103 13.26 9.80 -2.02
CA ASN A 103 12.27 10.07 -3.05
C ASN A 103 10.93 10.58 -2.50
N VAL A 104 10.72 10.50 -1.19
CA VAL A 104 9.48 10.91 -0.55
C VAL A 104 9.36 12.44 -0.51
N THR A 105 8.26 12.98 -1.01
CA THR A 105 7.91 14.40 -0.91
C THR A 105 7.47 14.77 0.50
N GLN A 106 6.57 13.98 1.05
CA GLN A 106 5.95 14.18 2.36
C GLN A 106 5.51 12.85 2.94
N TYR A 107 5.62 12.71 4.26
CA TYR A 107 4.92 11.67 5.00
C TYR A 107 3.56 12.18 5.45
N THR A 108 2.48 11.59 4.93
CA THR A 108 1.13 11.95 5.33
C THR A 108 0.76 11.28 6.66
N ARG A 109 -0.12 11.93 7.44
CA ARG A 109 -0.67 11.29 8.64
C ARG A 109 -1.67 10.18 8.30
N SER A 110 -2.51 10.40 7.29
CA SER A 110 -3.48 9.41 6.81
C SER A 110 -2.90 8.54 5.70
N GLY A 111 -3.16 7.23 5.77
CA GLY A 111 -2.82 6.27 4.71
C GLY A 111 -3.74 6.33 3.49
N THR A 112 -4.83 7.10 3.56
CA THR A 112 -5.76 7.30 2.44
C THR A 112 -5.48 8.59 1.66
N ALA A 113 -4.49 9.40 2.07
CA ALA A 113 -4.19 10.69 1.46
C ALA A 113 -3.55 10.58 0.06
N GLN A 114 -2.87 9.47 -0.21
CA GLN A 114 -2.15 9.23 -1.46
C GLN A 114 -3.08 9.23 -2.67
N ALA A 115 -4.26 8.61 -2.56
CA ALA A 115 -5.20 8.49 -3.66
C ALA A 115 -5.70 9.86 -4.20
N PRO A 116 -6.24 10.77 -3.38
CA PRO A 116 -6.61 12.10 -3.85
C PRO A 116 -5.40 12.93 -4.32
N ASN A 117 -4.24 12.83 -3.68
CA ASN A 117 -3.05 13.60 -4.04
C ASN A 117 -2.51 13.18 -5.41
N VAL A 118 -2.44 11.87 -5.67
CA VAL A 118 -2.11 11.32 -6.99
C VAL A 118 -3.17 11.74 -8.02
N ALA A 119 -4.46 11.55 -7.72
CA ALA A 119 -5.53 11.88 -8.67
C ALA A 119 -5.51 13.34 -9.12
N LYS A 120 -5.22 14.26 -8.20
CA LYS A 120 -5.13 15.70 -8.47
C LYS A 120 -3.79 16.15 -9.05
N GLY A 121 -2.79 15.26 -9.10
CA GLY A 121 -1.47 15.56 -9.64
C GLY A 121 -0.58 16.36 -8.68
N GLU A 122 -0.84 16.31 -7.38
CA GLU A 122 0.02 16.89 -6.34
C GLU A 122 1.30 16.07 -6.15
N VAL A 123 1.23 14.76 -6.40
CA VAL A 123 2.38 13.84 -6.39
C VAL A 123 2.27 12.84 -7.54
N ALA A 124 3.39 12.40 -8.09
CA ALA A 124 3.40 11.48 -9.24
C ALA A 124 3.02 10.06 -8.85
N VAL A 125 3.57 9.54 -7.73
CA VAL A 125 3.38 8.17 -7.26
C VAL A 125 2.98 8.18 -5.78
N GLY A 126 1.96 7.41 -5.43
CA GLY A 126 1.51 7.18 -4.06
C GLY A 126 1.59 5.70 -3.70
N ILE A 127 2.04 5.39 -2.49
CA ILE A 127 2.10 4.03 -1.94
C ILE A 127 0.99 3.88 -0.89
N SER A 128 0.00 3.05 -1.18
CA SER A 128 -1.17 2.81 -0.31
C SER A 128 -1.91 1.53 -0.72
N PHE A 129 -3.07 1.26 -0.15
CA PHE A 129 -3.95 0.19 -0.60
C PHE A 129 -4.50 0.48 -2.00
N ILE A 130 -4.41 -0.50 -2.90
CA ILE A 130 -4.70 -0.33 -4.33
C ILE A 130 -6.16 0.10 -4.56
N PHE A 131 -7.10 -0.44 -3.78
CA PHE A 131 -8.52 -0.12 -3.91
C PHE A 131 -8.83 1.37 -3.70
N GLY A 132 -8.01 2.08 -2.91
CA GLY A 132 -8.18 3.51 -2.66
C GLY A 132 -8.05 4.37 -3.93
N PHE A 133 -7.28 3.89 -4.91
CA PHE A 133 -7.10 4.56 -6.19
C PHE A 133 -8.18 4.19 -7.22
N ASP A 134 -8.84 3.03 -7.06
CA ASP A 134 -9.84 2.53 -8.02
C ASP A 134 -11.00 3.52 -8.19
N GLY A 135 -11.49 4.11 -7.10
CA GLY A 135 -12.58 5.09 -7.15
C GLY A 135 -12.25 6.31 -8.01
N TRP A 136 -11.01 6.82 -7.92
CA TRP A 136 -10.55 7.94 -8.74
C TRP A 136 -10.44 7.57 -10.22
N ARG A 137 -9.93 6.37 -10.52
CA ARG A 137 -9.88 5.84 -11.89
C ARG A 137 -11.28 5.70 -12.50
N HIS A 138 -12.25 5.18 -11.74
CA HIS A 138 -13.63 5.06 -12.19
C HIS A 138 -14.25 6.43 -12.50
N ASN A 139 -13.93 7.44 -11.69
CA ASN A 139 -14.30 8.84 -11.89
C ASN A 139 -13.49 9.56 -12.98
N LYS A 140 -12.77 8.82 -13.84
CA LYS A 140 -12.03 9.32 -15.00
C LYS A 140 -10.87 10.26 -14.67
N TYR A 141 -10.36 10.23 -13.44
CA TYR A 141 -9.08 10.85 -13.13
C TYR A 141 -7.93 10.05 -13.76
N PRO A 142 -6.79 10.69 -14.08
CA PRO A 142 -5.68 10.06 -14.79
C PRO A 142 -4.84 9.13 -13.90
N VAL A 143 -5.47 8.20 -13.19
CA VAL A 143 -4.83 7.31 -12.20
C VAL A 143 -4.70 5.89 -12.74
N ALA A 144 -3.50 5.34 -12.65
CA ALA A 144 -3.25 3.91 -12.85
C ALA A 144 -2.61 3.30 -11.60
N THR A 145 -2.64 1.97 -11.50
CA THR A 145 -2.20 1.25 -10.30
C THR A 145 -1.55 -0.08 -10.65
N VAL A 146 -0.67 -0.56 -9.78
CA VAL A 146 -0.09 -1.90 -9.90
C VAL A 146 0.26 -2.47 -8.53
N ALA A 147 0.16 -3.80 -8.40
CA ALA A 147 0.81 -4.52 -7.33
C ALA A 147 2.30 -4.72 -7.67
N PRO A 148 3.23 -4.45 -6.74
CA PRO A 148 4.66 -4.63 -6.98
C PRO A 148 5.03 -6.05 -7.42
N CYS A 149 5.94 -6.16 -8.39
CA CYS A 149 6.30 -7.42 -9.04
C CYS A 149 6.99 -8.44 -8.10
N GLU A 150 7.67 -7.96 -7.05
CA GLU A 150 8.33 -8.81 -6.05
C GLU A 150 7.33 -9.45 -5.08
N GLY A 151 6.05 -9.05 -5.13
CA GLY A 151 5.04 -9.35 -4.13
C GLY A 151 4.71 -8.13 -3.26
N THR A 152 3.66 -8.26 -2.46
CA THR A 152 3.17 -7.16 -1.62
C THR A 152 2.50 -7.67 -0.35
N SER A 153 2.31 -6.80 0.63
CA SER A 153 1.51 -7.10 1.81
C SER A 153 0.03 -6.90 1.54
N CYS A 154 -0.77 -7.62 2.34
CA CYS A 154 -2.20 -7.40 2.45
C CYS A 154 -2.58 -7.22 3.91
N GLU A 155 -3.70 -6.54 4.14
CA GLU A 155 -4.36 -6.52 5.44
C GLU A 155 -5.51 -7.54 5.47
N ILE A 156 -5.85 -7.95 6.69
CA ILE A 156 -7.11 -8.60 7.02
C ILE A 156 -7.75 -7.73 8.10
N GLY A 157 -8.84 -7.06 7.74
CA GLY A 157 -9.58 -6.14 8.63
C GLY A 157 -11.02 -6.56 8.81
#